data_AF-X0VRZ4-F1
#
_entry.id   AF-X0VRZ4-F1
#
_cell.length_a   1.000
_cell.length_b   1.000
_cell.length_c   1.000
_cell.angle_alpha   90.00
_cell.angle_beta   90.00
_cell.angle_gamma   90.00
#
_symmetry.space_group_name_H-M   'P 1'
#
loop_
_entity.id
_entity.type
_entity.pdbx_description
1 polymer ?
#
loop_
_entity_poly.entity_id
_entity_poly.type
_entity_poly.pdbx_seq_one_letter_code
_entity_poly.pdbx_strand_id
1 'polypeptide(L)'
;SGKWHLGHEKEHRPYARGFEETFTLLPGGGSHYADKKPLSPPQVMVYSRNGEIVERLPEDFYSSRNYTDYLLEWLERDKNQDRPFFAYLSYTAPHDPLHAPKEYIEKYKGKYDDGYNKLREKRLESLKRLGMCDENTSMYPWAGMPTWDQLSESQKAESARDMEVYAAMIDYMDEQISRVFDWLDKNKQMNNTLIIFFSDNGANGAVPTAYPGQTQEFLNSFDNSLENRGLIGSFIEQGPGWATASMSPRRLFKAFTTEGGIASPCIVKLPG
;
A
#
# COMPACT_ATOMS: atom_id res chain seq x y z
N SER A 1 -5.36 -13.92 -1.17
CA SER A 1 -4.87 -13.26 -2.40
C SER A 1 -4.03 -12.06 -2.00
N GLY A 2 -2.87 -11.83 -2.63
CA GLY A 2 -2.02 -10.66 -2.36
C GLY A 2 -0.58 -10.97 -1.96
N LYS A 3 0.05 -10.10 -1.17
CA LYS A 3 1.42 -10.26 -0.67
C LYS A 3 1.52 -11.41 0.33
N TRP A 4 2.51 -12.27 0.17
CA TRP A 4 2.83 -13.31 1.14
C TRP A 4 3.98 -12.91 2.06
N HIS A 5 5.18 -12.68 1.53
CA HIS A 5 6.35 -12.22 2.28
C HIS A 5 6.79 -13.12 3.45
N LEU A 6 6.41 -14.40 3.45
CA LEU A 6 6.71 -15.36 4.54
C LEU A 6 7.44 -16.62 4.04
N GLY A 7 8.02 -16.57 2.83
CA GLY A 7 8.84 -17.63 2.27
C GLY A 7 8.58 -17.88 0.78
N HIS A 8 9.64 -18.26 0.06
CA HIS A 8 9.62 -18.43 -1.39
C HIS A 8 9.56 -19.91 -1.81
N GLU A 9 10.12 -20.79 -0.98
CA GLU A 9 10.14 -22.25 -1.20
C GLU A 9 8.74 -22.86 -1.13
N LYS A 10 8.52 -23.96 -1.86
CA LYS A 10 7.19 -24.56 -2.07
C LYS A 10 6.48 -24.88 -0.75
N GLU A 11 7.22 -25.32 0.26
CA GLU A 11 6.71 -25.70 1.58
C GLU A 11 6.31 -24.48 2.44
N HIS A 12 6.83 -23.30 2.11
CA HIS A 12 6.55 -22.05 2.82
C HIS A 12 5.49 -21.18 2.13
N ARG A 13 5.07 -21.52 0.90
CA ARG A 13 4.02 -20.81 0.15
C ARG A 13 2.65 -21.01 0.79
N PRO A 14 1.70 -20.06 0.65
CA PRO A 14 0.43 -20.13 1.37
C PRO A 14 -0.40 -21.40 1.08
N TYR A 15 -0.28 -21.97 -0.14
CA TYR A 15 -0.95 -23.23 -0.48
C TYR A 15 -0.49 -24.41 0.40
N ALA A 16 0.81 -24.49 0.71
CA ALA A 16 1.36 -25.48 1.63
C ALA A 16 1.09 -25.14 3.12
N ARG A 17 0.53 -23.96 3.41
CA ARG A 17 0.29 -23.43 4.76
C ARG A 17 -1.18 -23.27 5.12
N GLY A 18 -2.07 -23.98 4.41
CA GLY A 18 -3.48 -24.14 4.77
C GLY A 18 -4.47 -23.28 3.97
N PHE A 19 -4.02 -22.54 2.95
CA PHE A 19 -4.93 -21.84 2.03
C PHE A 19 -5.27 -22.71 0.82
N GLU A 20 -6.56 -23.04 0.65
CA GLU A 20 -7.04 -23.84 -0.50
C GLU A 20 -6.88 -23.11 -1.84
N GLU A 21 -7.13 -21.80 -1.85
CA GLU A 21 -7.06 -20.95 -3.03
C GLU A 21 -6.09 -19.78 -2.78
N THR A 22 -5.12 -19.63 -3.67
CA THR A 22 -4.04 -18.66 -3.52
C THR A 22 -3.67 -18.04 -4.87
N PHE A 23 -3.43 -16.74 -4.85
CA PHE A 23 -2.73 -15.98 -5.86
C PHE A 23 -1.91 -14.97 -5.08
N THR A 24 -0.58 -15.10 -5.12
CA THR A 24 0.27 -14.35 -4.20
C THR A 24 1.57 -13.85 -4.82
N LEU A 25 1.96 -12.63 -4.45
CA LEU A 25 3.33 -12.16 -4.60
C LEU A 25 4.16 -12.75 -3.45
N LEU A 26 5.20 -13.52 -3.76
CA LEU A 26 6.06 -14.13 -2.75
C LEU A 26 6.98 -13.12 -2.03
N PRO A 27 7.69 -12.20 -2.74
CA PRO A 27 8.51 -11.18 -2.08
C PRO A 27 7.69 -10.07 -1.39
N GLY A 28 8.37 -9.17 -0.69
CA GLY A 28 7.77 -8.10 0.11
C GLY A 28 7.15 -6.93 -0.68
N GLY A 29 7.41 -6.81 -1.97
CA GLY A 29 6.88 -5.73 -2.82
C GLY A 29 7.55 -5.71 -4.19
N GLY A 30 7.25 -4.67 -4.95
CA GLY A 30 7.69 -4.46 -6.33
C GLY A 30 6.58 -3.81 -7.15
N SER A 31 6.79 -3.65 -8.44
CA SER A 31 5.86 -2.98 -9.35
C SER A 31 4.44 -3.51 -9.23
N HIS A 32 3.50 -2.58 -9.27
CA HIS A 32 2.08 -2.90 -9.22
C HIS A 32 1.53 -3.33 -10.59
N TYR A 33 2.31 -3.19 -11.67
CA TYR A 33 1.96 -3.55 -13.03
C TYR A 33 2.48 -4.93 -13.47
N ALA A 34 2.12 -5.35 -14.68
CA ALA A 34 2.52 -6.63 -15.27
C ALA A 34 4.04 -6.78 -15.55
N ASP A 35 4.80 -5.69 -15.48
CA ASP A 35 6.23 -5.62 -15.84
C ASP A 35 7.17 -6.31 -14.85
N LYS A 36 6.66 -6.72 -13.67
CA LYS A 36 7.38 -7.46 -12.63
C LYS A 36 8.71 -6.80 -12.21
N LYS A 37 8.80 -5.46 -12.23
CA LYS A 37 10.00 -4.73 -11.79
C LYS A 37 10.17 -4.82 -10.25
N PRO A 38 11.30 -5.34 -9.74
CA PRO A 38 11.49 -5.55 -8.30
C PRO A 38 11.76 -4.23 -7.54
N LEU A 39 11.69 -4.27 -6.20
CA LEU A 39 12.10 -3.16 -5.34
C LEU A 39 13.60 -2.82 -5.45
N SER A 40 14.41 -3.85 -5.69
CA SER A 40 15.87 -3.73 -5.82
C SER A 40 16.43 -4.87 -6.69
N PRO A 41 17.62 -4.71 -7.30
CA PRO A 41 18.20 -5.69 -8.21
C PRO A 41 18.30 -7.13 -7.68
N PRO A 42 18.63 -7.39 -6.39
CA PRO A 42 18.73 -8.76 -5.88
C PRO A 42 17.39 -9.50 -5.76
N GLN A 43 16.26 -8.77 -5.83
CA GLN A 43 14.93 -9.35 -5.69
C GLN A 43 14.35 -9.73 -7.07
N VAL A 44 13.59 -10.82 -7.11
CA VAL A 44 12.79 -11.21 -8.28
C VAL A 44 11.32 -11.22 -7.91
N MET A 45 10.48 -10.61 -8.75
CA MET A 45 9.03 -10.62 -8.57
C MET A 45 8.42 -11.95 -9.01
N VAL A 46 8.29 -12.85 -8.02
CA VAL A 46 7.69 -14.16 -8.22
C VAL A 46 6.25 -14.17 -7.72
N TYR A 47 5.33 -14.54 -8.61
CA TYR A 47 3.94 -14.82 -8.28
C TYR A 47 3.70 -16.32 -8.23
N SER A 48 2.82 -16.76 -7.35
CA SER A 48 2.35 -18.14 -7.29
C SER A 48 0.83 -18.22 -7.24
N ARG A 49 0.25 -19.18 -7.96
CA ARG A 49 -1.17 -19.56 -7.90
C ARG A 49 -1.27 -21.02 -7.52
N ASN A 50 -1.95 -21.32 -6.42
CA ASN A 50 -2.17 -22.68 -5.89
C ASN A 50 -0.89 -23.52 -5.80
N GLY A 51 0.19 -22.90 -5.29
CA GLY A 51 1.49 -23.54 -5.09
C GLY A 51 2.41 -23.54 -6.31
N GLU A 52 1.88 -23.28 -7.49
CA GLU A 52 2.62 -23.25 -8.76
C GLU A 52 3.01 -21.83 -9.15
N ILE A 53 4.11 -21.67 -9.89
CA ILE A 53 4.62 -20.36 -10.30
C ILE A 53 3.79 -19.79 -11.45
N VAL A 54 3.51 -18.50 -11.39
CA VAL A 54 2.81 -17.75 -12.44
C VAL A 54 3.85 -17.09 -13.36
N GLU A 55 4.09 -17.71 -14.50
CA GLU A 55 5.07 -17.25 -15.49
C GLU A 55 4.71 -15.87 -16.05
N ARG A 56 3.44 -15.64 -16.39
CA ARG A 56 2.95 -14.38 -16.96
C ARG A 56 1.74 -13.86 -16.21
N LEU A 57 1.75 -12.56 -15.93
CA LEU A 57 0.59 -11.83 -15.44
C LEU A 57 -0.26 -11.38 -16.65
N PRO A 58 -1.57 -11.12 -16.46
CA PRO A 58 -2.38 -10.42 -17.47
C PRO A 58 -1.69 -9.14 -17.93
N GLU A 59 -1.83 -8.78 -19.22
CA GLU A 59 -1.18 -7.59 -19.78
C GLU A 59 -1.62 -6.30 -19.07
N ASP A 60 -2.89 -6.25 -18.68
CA ASP A 60 -3.50 -5.12 -17.97
C ASP A 60 -3.40 -5.25 -16.44
N PHE A 61 -2.57 -6.17 -15.92
CA PHE A 61 -2.49 -6.44 -14.49
C PHE A 61 -2.21 -5.18 -13.68
N TYR A 62 -3.01 -4.98 -12.63
CA TYR A 62 -2.72 -4.06 -11.55
C TYR A 62 -2.99 -4.75 -10.20
N SER A 63 -1.99 -4.76 -9.33
CA SER A 63 -1.97 -5.50 -8.06
C SER A 63 -3.29 -5.48 -7.28
N SER A 64 -3.77 -4.32 -6.79
CA SER A 64 -4.97 -4.23 -5.96
C SER A 64 -6.22 -4.77 -6.66
N ARG A 65 -6.40 -4.45 -7.94
CA ARG A 65 -7.54 -4.91 -8.74
C ARG A 65 -7.49 -6.42 -8.89
N ASN A 66 -6.37 -6.96 -9.39
CA ASN A 66 -6.24 -8.37 -9.67
C ASN A 66 -6.24 -9.23 -8.39
N TYR A 67 -5.67 -8.76 -7.26
CA TYR A 67 -5.80 -9.47 -5.98
C TYR A 67 -7.25 -9.63 -5.56
N THR A 68 -8.04 -8.59 -5.77
CA THR A 68 -9.47 -8.56 -5.47
C THR A 68 -10.26 -9.42 -6.45
N ASP A 69 -9.95 -9.36 -7.74
CA ASP A 69 -10.58 -10.18 -8.79
C ASP A 69 -10.45 -11.67 -8.47
N TYR A 70 -9.26 -12.14 -8.11
CA TYR A 70 -9.06 -13.55 -7.74
C TYR A 70 -9.84 -13.94 -6.48
N LEU A 71 -9.89 -13.06 -5.46
CA LEU A 71 -10.69 -13.35 -4.27
C LEU A 71 -12.19 -13.47 -4.63
N LEU A 72 -12.70 -12.54 -5.42
CA LEU A 72 -14.10 -12.53 -5.85
C LEU A 72 -14.43 -13.72 -6.75
N GLU A 73 -13.51 -14.15 -7.61
CA GLU A 73 -13.63 -15.38 -8.42
C GLU A 73 -13.91 -16.59 -7.52
N TRP A 74 -13.12 -16.78 -6.46
CA TRP A 74 -13.30 -17.91 -5.53
C TRP A 74 -14.56 -17.79 -4.68
N LEU A 75 -14.85 -16.60 -4.14
CA LEU A 75 -16.06 -16.35 -3.37
C LEU A 75 -17.31 -16.63 -4.21
N GLU A 76 -17.35 -16.13 -5.45
CA GLU A 76 -18.48 -16.34 -6.36
C GLU A 76 -18.63 -17.81 -6.76
N ARG A 77 -17.52 -18.51 -7.05
CA ARG A 77 -17.53 -19.95 -7.36
C ARG A 77 -18.10 -20.78 -6.22
N ASP A 78 -17.71 -20.46 -4.98
CA ASP A 78 -18.00 -21.28 -3.80
C ASP A 78 -19.24 -20.81 -3.01
N LYS A 79 -19.94 -19.76 -3.46
CA LYS A 79 -21.05 -19.11 -2.74
C LYS A 79 -22.24 -20.01 -2.34
N ASN A 80 -22.39 -21.16 -3.00
CA ASN A 80 -23.47 -22.12 -2.73
C ASN A 80 -23.02 -23.31 -1.87
N GLN A 81 -21.77 -23.33 -1.41
CA GLN A 81 -21.28 -24.37 -0.53
C GLN A 81 -21.77 -24.12 0.91
N ASP A 82 -22.19 -25.17 1.60
CA ASP A 82 -22.62 -25.10 3.00
C ASP A 82 -21.42 -25.11 3.97
N ARG A 83 -20.53 -24.11 3.81
CA ARG A 83 -19.37 -23.90 4.67
C ARG A 83 -19.01 -22.40 4.75
N PRO A 84 -18.47 -21.93 5.89
CA PRO A 84 -17.92 -20.58 5.98
C PRO A 84 -16.62 -20.46 5.18
N PHE A 85 -16.18 -19.23 4.92
CA PHE A 85 -14.89 -18.93 4.31
C PHE A 85 -13.98 -18.16 5.27
N PHE A 86 -12.67 -18.30 5.06
CA PHE A 86 -11.66 -17.39 5.58
C PHE A 86 -10.98 -16.70 4.41
N ALA A 87 -11.21 -15.39 4.26
CA ALA A 87 -10.64 -14.59 3.18
C ALA A 87 -9.47 -13.74 3.72
N TYR A 88 -8.28 -13.96 3.18
CA TYR A 88 -7.11 -13.13 3.47
C TYR A 88 -6.72 -12.33 2.22
N LEU A 89 -6.95 -11.02 2.26
CA LEU A 89 -6.67 -10.08 1.18
C LEU A 89 -5.57 -9.12 1.60
N SER A 90 -4.32 -9.45 1.25
CA SER A 90 -3.13 -8.75 1.68
C SER A 90 -2.59 -7.87 0.56
N TYR A 91 -3.09 -6.64 0.44
CA TYR A 91 -2.64 -5.72 -0.61
C TYR A 91 -1.13 -5.43 -0.53
N THR A 92 -0.52 -5.16 -1.69
CA THR A 92 0.80 -4.53 -1.77
C THR A 92 0.70 -3.00 -1.73
N ALA A 93 -0.41 -2.41 -2.18
CA ALA A 93 -0.65 -0.98 -2.04
C ALA A 93 -0.79 -0.58 -0.56
N PRO A 94 -0.35 0.63 -0.15
CA PRO A 94 0.32 1.66 -0.93
C PRO A 94 1.86 1.59 -0.80
N HIS A 95 2.45 0.40 -0.77
CA HIS A 95 3.91 0.22 -0.73
C HIS A 95 4.56 0.76 -2.00
N ASP A 96 5.86 1.08 -1.93
CA ASP A 96 6.63 1.48 -3.11
C ASP A 96 6.91 0.27 -4.04
N PRO A 97 7.28 0.52 -5.32
CA PRO A 97 7.21 1.81 -6.02
C PRO A 97 5.77 2.32 -6.10
N LEU A 98 5.55 3.60 -5.82
CA LEU A 98 4.19 4.15 -5.85
C LEU A 98 3.69 4.19 -7.29
N HIS A 99 2.60 3.49 -7.55
CA HIS A 99 1.98 3.37 -8.87
C HIS A 99 0.45 3.43 -8.75
N ALA A 100 -0.21 4.27 -9.52
CA ALA A 100 -1.67 4.34 -9.53
C ALA A 100 -2.21 4.57 -10.95
N PRO A 101 -3.46 4.15 -11.25
CA PRO A 101 -4.09 4.52 -12.51
C PRO A 101 -4.17 6.05 -12.65
N LYS A 102 -3.87 6.55 -13.85
CA LYS A 102 -3.71 7.98 -14.11
C LYS A 102 -4.93 8.80 -13.70
N GLU A 103 -6.11 8.28 -13.98
CA GLU A 103 -7.39 8.88 -13.65
C GLU A 103 -7.62 9.03 -12.14
N TYR A 104 -6.98 8.21 -11.29
CA TYR A 104 -7.00 8.39 -9.83
C TYR A 104 -5.98 9.43 -9.41
N ILE A 105 -4.78 9.46 -10.00
CA ILE A 105 -3.75 10.48 -9.71
C ILE A 105 -4.31 11.89 -9.95
N GLU A 106 -5.00 12.10 -11.07
CA GLU A 106 -5.57 13.41 -11.42
C GLU A 106 -6.62 13.91 -10.40
N LYS A 107 -7.31 13.03 -9.65
CA LYS A 107 -8.23 13.43 -8.57
C LYS A 107 -7.52 14.17 -7.44
N TYR A 108 -6.20 14.01 -7.30
CA TYR A 108 -5.41 14.57 -6.22
C TYR A 108 -4.55 15.76 -6.62
N LYS A 109 -4.55 16.15 -7.90
CA LYS A 109 -3.75 17.26 -8.41
C LYS A 109 -3.90 18.53 -7.56
N GLY A 110 -2.79 19.04 -7.06
CA GLY A 110 -2.69 20.26 -6.25
C GLY A 110 -3.15 20.12 -4.80
N LYS A 111 -3.63 18.94 -4.37
CA LYS A 111 -4.12 18.75 -2.98
C LYS A 111 -3.00 18.74 -1.93
N TYR A 112 -1.75 18.56 -2.38
CA TYR A 112 -0.58 18.40 -1.51
C TYR A 112 0.47 19.52 -1.65
N ASP A 113 0.14 20.60 -2.36
CA ASP A 113 1.05 21.74 -2.61
C ASP A 113 1.45 22.48 -1.32
N ASP A 114 0.61 22.43 -0.29
CA ASP A 114 0.89 22.97 1.05
C ASP A 114 1.98 22.18 1.82
N GLY A 115 2.36 20.99 1.34
CA GLY A 115 3.48 20.23 1.85
C GLY A 115 3.23 19.36 3.10
N TYR A 116 4.21 18.50 3.39
CA TYR A 116 4.11 17.53 4.48
C TYR A 116 4.05 18.16 5.87
N ASN A 117 4.70 19.31 6.11
CA ASN A 117 4.62 19.98 7.41
C ASN A 117 3.19 20.45 7.69
N LYS A 118 2.51 21.04 6.69
CA LYS A 118 1.13 21.48 6.84
C LYS A 118 0.16 20.31 6.93
N LEU A 119 0.38 19.26 6.13
CA LEU A 119 -0.45 18.05 6.22
C LEU A 119 -0.35 17.43 7.61
N ARG A 120 0.85 17.38 8.20
CA ARG A 120 1.09 16.86 9.55
C ARG A 120 0.25 17.57 10.63
N GLU A 121 0.15 18.89 10.55
CA GLU A 121 -0.71 19.71 11.41
C GLU A 121 -2.19 19.37 11.20
N LYS A 122 -2.66 19.42 9.93
CA LYS A 122 -4.04 19.11 9.55
C LYS A 122 -4.47 17.72 10.03
N ARG A 123 -3.56 16.73 10.04
CA ARG A 123 -3.83 15.36 10.54
C ARG A 123 -4.00 15.32 12.05
N LEU A 124 -3.15 16.01 12.83
CA LEU A 124 -3.34 16.09 14.28
C LEU A 124 -4.66 16.77 14.64
N GLU A 125 -4.98 17.90 14.00
CA GLU A 125 -6.26 18.60 14.20
C GLU A 125 -7.46 17.70 13.89
N SER A 126 -7.35 16.90 12.84
CA SER A 126 -8.41 15.94 12.47
C SER A 126 -8.55 14.80 13.47
N LEU A 127 -7.44 14.27 14.00
CA LEU A 127 -7.47 13.25 15.05
C LEU A 127 -8.13 13.77 16.33
N LYS A 128 -7.83 15.01 16.74
CA LYS A 128 -8.47 15.67 17.89
C LYS A 128 -9.97 15.83 17.66
N ARG A 129 -10.37 16.39 16.51
CA ARG A 129 -11.78 16.59 16.14
C ARG A 129 -12.58 15.28 16.12
N LEU A 130 -11.95 14.17 15.73
CA LEU A 130 -12.57 12.84 15.70
C LEU A 130 -12.53 12.12 17.07
N GLY A 131 -11.93 12.71 18.11
CA GLY A 131 -11.77 12.09 19.43
C GLY A 131 -10.79 10.90 19.42
N MET A 132 -9.90 10.82 18.42
CA MET A 132 -8.93 9.74 18.29
C MET A 132 -7.65 9.97 19.11
N CYS A 133 -7.46 11.17 19.64
CA CYS A 133 -6.42 11.50 20.62
C CYS A 133 -6.86 12.66 21.53
N ASP A 134 -6.15 12.86 22.64
CA ASP A 134 -6.46 13.92 23.59
C ASP A 134 -6.25 15.32 22.98
N GLU A 135 -7.07 16.30 23.39
CA GLU A 135 -6.95 17.70 22.95
C GLU A 135 -5.57 18.32 23.26
N ASN A 136 -4.93 17.86 24.33
CA ASN A 136 -3.59 18.31 24.73
C ASN A 136 -2.45 17.56 24.02
N THR A 137 -2.77 16.63 23.11
CA THR A 137 -1.76 15.89 22.34
C THR A 137 -0.91 16.86 21.52
N SER A 138 0.42 16.74 21.66
CA SER A 138 1.41 17.50 20.92
C SER A 138 2.11 16.63 19.87
N MET A 139 2.47 17.21 18.73
CA MET A 139 3.31 16.52 17.74
C MET A 139 4.71 16.28 18.28
N TYR A 140 5.29 15.12 17.99
CA TYR A 140 6.72 14.91 18.20
C TYR A 140 7.56 15.98 17.44
N PRO A 141 8.70 16.48 17.95
CA PRO A 141 9.49 17.49 17.25
C PRO A 141 9.93 17.05 15.83
N TRP A 142 9.93 17.99 14.88
CA TRP A 142 10.49 17.73 13.54
C TRP A 142 12.00 17.61 13.63
N ALA A 143 12.58 16.54 13.08
CA ALA A 143 14.02 16.29 13.16
C ALA A 143 14.50 15.38 12.02
N GLY A 144 15.76 15.59 11.60
CA GLY A 144 16.47 14.67 10.71
C GLY A 144 16.16 14.77 9.22
N MET A 145 15.38 15.77 8.78
CA MET A 145 15.08 16.02 7.37
C MET A 145 14.67 17.49 7.13
N PRO A 146 14.79 18.01 5.89
CA PRO A 146 14.36 19.37 5.56
C PRO A 146 12.88 19.61 5.88
N THR A 147 12.48 20.84 6.13
CA THR A 147 11.07 21.26 6.09
C THR A 147 10.64 21.58 4.66
N TRP A 148 9.33 21.61 4.40
CA TRP A 148 8.78 21.88 3.08
C TRP A 148 9.32 23.19 2.46
N ASP A 149 9.41 24.24 3.26
CA ASP A 149 9.90 25.55 2.82
C ASP A 149 11.41 25.58 2.49
N GLN A 150 12.16 24.55 2.90
CA GLN A 150 13.57 24.41 2.56
C GLN A 150 13.80 23.69 1.23
N LEU A 151 12.75 23.11 0.64
CA LEU A 151 12.83 22.45 -0.66
C LEU A 151 12.82 23.48 -1.80
N SER A 152 13.52 23.17 -2.89
CA SER A 152 13.37 23.92 -4.15
C SER A 152 11.97 23.71 -4.74
N GLU A 153 11.55 24.60 -5.63
CA GLU A 153 10.25 24.47 -6.31
C GLU A 153 10.13 23.14 -7.11
N SER A 154 11.22 22.67 -7.73
CA SER A 154 11.23 21.36 -8.39
C SER A 154 11.04 20.20 -7.40
N GLN A 155 11.73 20.24 -6.25
CA GLN A 155 11.58 19.23 -5.21
C GLN A 155 10.17 19.22 -4.61
N LYS A 156 9.55 20.40 -4.42
CA LYS A 156 8.16 20.51 -3.96
C LYS A 156 7.20 19.90 -4.98
N ALA A 157 7.35 20.23 -6.26
CA ALA A 157 6.48 19.70 -7.33
C ALA A 157 6.56 18.17 -7.43
N GLU A 158 7.77 17.62 -7.43
CA GLU A 158 8.00 16.17 -7.45
C GLU A 158 7.43 15.49 -6.20
N SER A 159 7.73 16.03 -5.01
CA SER A 159 7.27 15.46 -3.74
C SER A 159 5.75 15.56 -3.56
N ALA A 160 5.11 16.64 -4.01
CA ALA A 160 3.65 16.76 -4.02
C ALA A 160 3.03 15.70 -4.94
N ARG A 161 3.57 15.53 -6.16
CA ARG A 161 3.12 14.49 -7.08
C ARG A 161 3.25 13.10 -6.47
N ASP A 162 4.33 12.78 -5.77
CA ASP A 162 4.48 11.47 -5.11
C ASP A 162 3.38 11.20 -4.08
N MET A 163 2.97 12.24 -3.34
CA MET A 163 1.86 12.14 -2.38
C MET A 163 0.48 12.06 -3.07
N GLU A 164 0.32 12.69 -4.24
CA GLU A 164 -0.87 12.52 -5.09
C GLU A 164 -1.01 11.06 -5.55
N VAL A 165 0.08 10.45 -6.00
CA VAL A 165 0.12 9.04 -6.39
C VAL A 165 -0.16 8.13 -5.19
N TYR A 166 0.48 8.39 -4.05
CA TYR A 166 0.23 7.65 -2.80
C TYR A 166 -1.26 7.69 -2.41
N ALA A 167 -1.88 8.86 -2.48
CA ALA A 167 -3.30 9.02 -2.19
C ALA A 167 -4.18 8.28 -3.22
N ALA A 168 -3.83 8.34 -4.49
CA ALA A 168 -4.50 7.61 -5.56
C ALA A 168 -4.41 6.08 -5.39
N MET A 169 -3.29 5.56 -4.88
CA MET A 169 -3.15 4.13 -4.55
C MET A 169 -4.11 3.70 -3.44
N ILE A 170 -4.26 4.54 -2.40
CA ILE A 170 -5.20 4.27 -1.30
C ILE A 170 -6.64 4.34 -1.79
N ASP A 171 -7.00 5.37 -2.55
CA ASP A 171 -8.32 5.53 -3.18
C ASP A 171 -8.67 4.31 -4.05
N TYR A 172 -7.74 3.91 -4.92
CA TYR A 172 -7.96 2.76 -5.78
C TYR A 172 -8.07 1.44 -5.00
N MET A 173 -7.26 1.26 -3.95
CA MET A 173 -7.36 0.11 -3.04
C MET A 173 -8.71 0.08 -2.32
N ASP A 174 -9.18 1.22 -1.82
CA ASP A 174 -10.47 1.35 -1.13
C ASP A 174 -11.66 1.02 -2.05
N GLU A 175 -11.58 1.42 -3.32
CA GLU A 175 -12.55 0.97 -4.32
C GLU A 175 -12.53 -0.55 -4.51
N GLN A 176 -11.36 -1.17 -4.50
CA GLN A 176 -11.28 -2.64 -4.59
C GLN A 176 -11.84 -3.33 -3.34
N ILE A 177 -11.63 -2.75 -2.15
CA ILE A 177 -12.26 -3.22 -0.91
C ILE A 177 -13.79 -3.09 -1.01
N SER A 178 -14.29 -1.99 -1.57
CA SER A 178 -15.72 -1.76 -1.78
C SER A 178 -16.35 -2.85 -2.65
N ARG A 179 -15.66 -3.35 -3.69
CA ARG A 179 -16.14 -4.48 -4.51
C ARG A 179 -16.31 -5.77 -3.69
N VAL A 180 -15.50 -5.99 -2.65
CA VAL A 180 -15.68 -7.11 -1.72
C VAL A 180 -16.91 -6.90 -0.87
N PHE A 181 -17.12 -5.69 -0.35
CA PHE A 181 -18.31 -5.35 0.43
C PHE A 181 -19.59 -5.48 -0.40
N ASP A 182 -19.60 -4.99 -1.64
CA ASP A 182 -20.71 -5.15 -2.58
C ASP A 182 -21.06 -6.63 -2.80
N TRP A 183 -20.04 -7.49 -2.93
CA TRP A 183 -20.26 -8.93 -3.06
C TRP A 183 -20.85 -9.53 -1.78
N LEU A 184 -20.34 -9.14 -0.60
CA LEU A 184 -20.87 -9.60 0.67
C LEU A 184 -22.33 -9.17 0.86
N ASP A 185 -22.68 -7.92 0.51
CA ASP A 185 -24.05 -7.42 0.60
C ASP A 185 -24.99 -8.13 -0.38
N LYS A 186 -24.58 -8.24 -1.66
CA LYS A 186 -25.36 -8.93 -2.70
C LYS A 186 -25.65 -10.38 -2.35
N ASN A 187 -24.72 -11.06 -1.67
CA ASN A 187 -24.86 -12.45 -1.26
C ASN A 187 -25.32 -12.61 0.21
N LYS A 188 -25.78 -11.53 0.85
CA LYS A 188 -26.31 -11.51 2.22
C LYS A 188 -25.33 -12.07 3.27
N GLN A 189 -24.04 -11.90 3.04
CA GLN A 189 -22.96 -12.34 3.92
C GLN A 189 -22.42 -11.23 4.84
N MET A 190 -22.69 -9.95 4.55
CA MET A 190 -22.14 -8.81 5.30
C MET A 190 -22.39 -8.89 6.81
N ASN A 191 -23.64 -9.17 7.21
CA ASN A 191 -24.00 -9.25 8.64
C ASN A 191 -23.40 -10.48 9.33
N ASN A 192 -23.01 -11.51 8.59
CA ASN A 192 -22.41 -12.73 9.13
C ASN A 192 -20.88 -12.79 8.94
N THR A 193 -20.25 -11.69 8.51
CA THR A 193 -18.81 -11.64 8.26
C THR A 193 -18.12 -10.76 9.31
N LEU A 194 -17.09 -11.30 9.95
CA LEU A 194 -16.11 -10.52 10.72
C LEU A 194 -15.12 -9.90 9.74
N ILE A 195 -15.05 -8.58 9.69
CA ILE A 195 -14.13 -7.85 8.81
C ILE A 195 -13.08 -7.17 9.68
N ILE A 196 -11.82 -7.41 9.37
CA ILE A 196 -10.67 -6.79 10.03
C ILE A 196 -9.83 -6.11 8.94
N PHE A 197 -9.72 -4.79 9.00
CA PHE A 197 -8.81 -4.01 8.18
C PHE A 197 -7.69 -3.48 9.06
N PHE A 198 -6.44 -3.61 8.63
CA PHE A 198 -5.29 -3.06 9.32
C PHE A 198 -4.11 -2.87 8.38
N SER A 199 -3.19 -1.98 8.75
CA SER A 199 -1.89 -1.86 8.09
C SER A 199 -0.83 -2.70 8.82
N ASP A 200 0.17 -3.22 8.09
CA ASP A 200 1.17 -4.15 8.61
C ASP A 200 2.31 -3.47 9.40
N ASN A 201 2.43 -2.14 9.32
CA ASN A 201 3.37 -1.30 10.06
C ASN A 201 3.00 0.19 9.90
N GLY A 202 3.82 1.10 10.43
CA GLY A 202 3.70 2.53 10.15
C GLY A 202 3.97 2.89 8.68
N ALA A 203 3.77 4.15 8.31
CA ALA A 203 4.00 4.66 6.95
C ALA A 203 5.46 4.43 6.49
N ASN A 204 5.69 4.30 5.19
CA ASN A 204 7.03 4.01 4.66
C ASN A 204 7.83 5.30 4.43
N GLY A 205 8.77 5.62 5.33
CA GLY A 205 9.68 6.75 5.18
C GLY A 205 11.04 6.40 4.59
N ALA A 206 11.22 5.19 4.06
CA ALA A 206 12.44 4.80 3.38
C ALA A 206 12.64 5.61 2.09
N VAL A 207 13.89 5.78 1.70
CA VAL A 207 14.30 6.26 0.37
C VAL A 207 14.83 5.08 -0.45
N PRO A 208 14.84 5.13 -1.80
CA PRO A 208 15.13 3.95 -2.62
C PRO A 208 16.52 3.37 -2.39
N THR A 209 17.49 4.21 -2.02
CA THR A 209 18.86 3.80 -1.68
C THR A 209 18.97 3.02 -0.37
N ALA A 210 17.91 2.97 0.44
CA ALA A 210 17.87 2.17 1.67
C ALA A 210 17.58 0.68 1.39
N TYR A 211 17.12 0.31 0.19
CA TYR A 211 16.91 -1.09 -0.17
C TYR A 211 18.25 -1.82 -0.39
N PRO A 212 18.46 -3.00 0.22
CA PRO A 212 19.71 -3.74 0.06
C PRO A 212 20.01 -4.08 -1.41
N GLY A 213 21.26 -3.80 -1.84
CA GLY A 213 21.72 -4.09 -3.19
C GLY A 213 21.24 -3.11 -4.26
N GLN A 214 20.66 -1.97 -3.87
CA GLN A 214 20.30 -0.91 -4.81
C GLN A 214 21.53 -0.30 -5.47
N THR A 215 21.43 -0.02 -6.78
CA THR A 215 22.46 0.65 -7.56
C THR A 215 21.92 1.92 -8.22
N GLN A 216 22.80 2.88 -8.47
CA GLN A 216 22.43 4.10 -9.19
C GLN A 216 22.00 3.79 -10.63
N GLU A 217 22.63 2.80 -11.28
CA GLU A 217 22.25 2.33 -12.62
C GLU A 217 20.81 1.83 -12.65
N PHE A 218 20.41 1.02 -11.66
CA PHE A 218 19.03 0.54 -11.56
C PHE A 218 18.05 1.70 -11.33
N LEU A 219 18.35 2.61 -10.40
CA LEU A 219 17.49 3.78 -10.15
C LEU A 219 17.37 4.72 -11.36
N ASN A 220 18.45 4.91 -12.11
CA ASN A 220 18.46 5.73 -13.33
C ASN A 220 17.77 5.05 -14.53
N SER A 221 17.39 3.77 -14.41
CA SER A 221 16.67 3.05 -15.47
C SER A 221 15.16 3.36 -15.51
N PHE A 222 14.65 4.10 -14.53
CA PHE A 222 13.24 4.50 -14.42
C PHE A 222 13.04 5.94 -14.89
N ASP A 223 11.87 6.21 -15.49
CA ASP A 223 11.44 7.56 -15.83
C ASP A 223 10.63 8.15 -14.68
N ASN A 224 11.30 8.99 -13.90
CA ASN A 224 10.73 9.75 -12.78
C ASN A 224 10.50 11.24 -13.14
N SER A 225 10.38 11.56 -14.43
CA SER A 225 9.88 12.88 -14.85
C SER A 225 8.51 13.16 -14.24
N LEU A 226 8.20 14.44 -14.01
CA LEU A 226 6.95 14.84 -13.35
C LEU A 226 5.71 14.28 -14.07
N GLU A 227 5.78 14.08 -15.37
CA GLU A 227 4.72 13.52 -16.21
C GLU A 227 4.54 12.01 -16.05
N ASN A 228 5.59 11.26 -15.70
CA ASN A 228 5.57 9.80 -15.60
C ASN A 228 5.56 9.27 -14.15
N ARG A 229 5.87 10.10 -13.16
CA ARG A 229 5.80 9.74 -11.72
C ARG A 229 4.45 9.11 -11.36
N GLY A 230 4.49 7.85 -10.91
CA GLY A 230 3.31 7.08 -10.54
C GLY A 230 2.73 6.19 -11.63
N LEU A 231 3.28 6.23 -12.84
CA LEU A 231 2.88 5.37 -13.96
C LEU A 231 3.90 4.24 -14.19
N ILE A 232 3.58 3.34 -15.10
CA ILE A 232 4.46 2.23 -15.48
C ILE A 232 5.84 2.77 -15.91
N GLY A 233 6.91 2.10 -15.49
CA GLY A 233 8.28 2.54 -15.76
C GLY A 233 8.81 3.65 -14.83
N SER A 234 8.01 4.17 -13.90
CA SER A 234 8.50 5.01 -12.80
C SER A 234 8.87 4.18 -11.56
N PHE A 235 9.71 4.74 -10.69
CA PHE A 235 10.03 4.19 -9.38
C PHE A 235 10.16 5.34 -8.39
N ILE A 236 9.09 5.57 -7.63
CA ILE A 236 9.00 6.64 -6.63
C ILE A 236 8.51 6.10 -5.30
N GLU A 237 8.70 6.87 -4.25
CA GLU A 237 8.40 6.51 -2.88
C GLU A 237 7.71 7.65 -2.13
N GLN A 238 7.09 7.33 -0.99
CA GLN A 238 6.48 8.36 -0.14
C GLN A 238 7.54 9.26 0.52
N GLY A 239 8.67 8.68 0.92
CA GLY A 239 9.75 9.39 1.57
C GLY A 239 9.46 9.80 3.04
N PRO A 240 10.50 10.23 3.77
CA PRO A 240 10.41 10.43 5.22
C PRO A 240 9.51 11.59 5.64
N GLY A 241 9.40 12.63 4.80
CA GLY A 241 8.57 13.80 5.08
C GLY A 241 7.08 13.46 5.13
N TRP A 242 6.56 12.86 4.06
CA TRP A 242 5.17 12.41 3.98
C TRP A 242 4.85 11.24 4.91
N ALA A 243 5.81 10.34 5.16
CA ALA A 243 5.65 9.29 6.17
C ALA A 243 5.47 9.89 7.58
N THR A 244 6.26 10.90 7.94
CA THR A 244 6.12 11.63 9.22
C THR A 244 4.79 12.37 9.31
N ALA A 245 4.28 12.91 8.20
CA ALA A 245 2.94 13.50 8.15
C ALA A 245 1.83 12.46 8.36
N SER A 246 1.99 11.27 7.75
CA SER A 246 1.06 10.15 7.87
C SER A 246 1.01 9.56 9.27
N MET A 247 2.15 9.56 9.99
CA MET A 247 2.25 9.06 11.35
C MET A 247 1.99 10.12 12.43
N SER A 248 1.62 11.35 12.07
CA SER A 248 1.30 12.41 13.02
C SER A 248 0.24 11.95 14.04
N PRO A 249 0.41 12.18 15.35
CA PRO A 249 1.47 12.94 16.02
C PRO A 249 2.68 12.10 16.48
N ARG A 250 2.71 10.81 16.14
CA ARG A 250 3.65 9.82 16.64
C ARG A 250 5.07 10.05 16.11
N ARG A 251 6.04 9.46 16.80
CA ARG A 251 7.47 9.57 16.50
C ARG A 251 7.87 8.58 15.40
N LEU A 252 8.50 9.11 14.34
CA LEU A 252 9.08 8.37 13.21
C LEU A 252 8.01 7.55 12.45
N PHE A 253 8.42 6.45 11.82
CA PHE A 253 7.64 5.71 10.83
C PHE A 253 8.15 4.26 10.73
N LYS A 254 7.79 3.49 9.69
CA LYS A 254 8.22 2.09 9.47
C LYS A 254 9.71 1.84 9.78
N ALA A 255 9.99 0.64 10.28
CA ALA A 255 11.32 0.15 10.69
C ALA A 255 11.92 0.79 11.97
N PHE A 256 11.17 1.64 12.66
CA PHE A 256 11.48 2.09 14.01
C PHE A 256 10.57 1.41 15.05
N THR A 257 11.08 1.22 16.27
CA THR A 257 10.33 0.64 17.39
C THR A 257 9.49 1.67 18.16
N THR A 258 9.47 2.91 17.71
CA THR A 258 8.61 3.97 18.25
C THR A 258 7.19 3.83 17.73
N GLU A 259 6.23 4.48 18.37
CA GLU A 259 4.80 4.43 17.99
C GLU A 259 4.52 4.73 16.51
N GLY A 260 5.32 5.57 15.85
CA GLY A 260 5.16 5.81 14.41
C GLY A 260 5.53 4.61 13.54
N GLY A 261 6.32 3.66 14.02
CA GLY A 261 6.68 2.45 13.28
C GLY A 261 5.82 1.23 13.62
N ILE A 262 5.27 1.15 14.84
CA ILE A 262 4.58 -0.03 15.35
C ILE A 262 3.07 0.14 15.56
N ALA A 263 2.56 1.37 15.63
CA ALA A 263 1.12 1.61 15.77
C ALA A 263 0.50 1.93 14.41
N SER A 264 -0.46 1.09 14.02
CA SER A 264 -1.12 1.13 12.71
C SER A 264 -2.63 1.25 12.88
N PRO A 265 -3.36 1.84 11.90
CA PRO A 265 -4.81 1.85 11.93
C PRO A 265 -5.35 0.42 11.89
N CYS A 266 -6.38 0.15 12.70
CA CYS A 266 -7.13 -1.09 12.67
C CYS A 266 -8.62 -0.79 12.85
N ILE A 267 -9.47 -1.38 12.01
CA ILE A 267 -10.92 -1.30 12.08
C ILE A 267 -11.46 -2.73 12.11
N VAL A 268 -12.35 -3.00 13.06
CA VAL A 268 -13.02 -4.30 13.20
C VAL A 268 -14.53 -4.09 13.09
N LYS A 269 -15.17 -4.76 12.13
CA LYS A 269 -16.63 -4.89 12.03
C LYS A 269 -17.01 -6.30 12.46
N LEU A 270 -17.74 -6.41 13.56
CA LEU A 270 -18.23 -7.70 14.07
C LEU A 270 -19.44 -8.21 13.28
N PRO A 271 -19.72 -9.52 13.26
CA PRO A 271 -21.01 -10.04 12.86
C PRO A 271 -22.14 -9.48 13.75
N GLY A 272 -23.35 -9.40 13.21
CA GLY A 272 -24.51 -8.75 13.84
C GLY A 272 -25.08 -7.65 12.97
#